data_AF-A0A8H4F110-F1
#
_entry.id   AF-A0A8H4F110-F1
#
_cell.length_a   1.000
_cell.length_b   1.000
_cell.length_c   1.000
_cell.angle_alpha   90.00
_cell.angle_beta   90.00
_cell.angle_gamma   90.00
#
_symmetry.space_group_name_H-M   'P 1'
#
loop_
_entity.id
_entity.type
_entity.pdbx_description
1 polymer ?
#
loop_
_entity_poly.entity_id
_entity_poly.type
_entity_poly.pdbx_seq_one_letter_code
_entity_poly.pdbx_strand_id
1 'polypeptide(L)'
;MSSSVTPNNPPYPAFRATNKESFAYETTIRRWPIIIDSAIKDVKQTIAETSAERAQEGASIVAALEAIKQELIDEKPLRPIQDNKPDTAKWNAHLEDYFKGCTWMNGTWLFNECYLYRRMAEIFYNSQHWTDYDCFERQKNDTFKGSYGAVFDLARKMPELIKPMPEEKLEIVYNELIQVCLWGNATDLSLLTNMSQADIERLQAVEKDHLATRRQFILVDDTEKLWQKLKSLKGGRVDFVLDNSGFEVFVDMIFADWLLQSGLAGQVVFNCKTMPWFVSDVMPKDMPMMFKNCLDRDFFPAKDVRSQEDVDALETMVHRWEQYVADGKLVVRSHDFWCTGLSYWYMESDAPDLFNEMKQSDVVLYKGDLNYRKLVFDCDFPVTTPFKEAIGPSMANRFTNIIALRTNKADPVVGLTEETKKDIESRATRQEWRFSGKYAVVEYN
;
A
#
# COMPACT_ATOMS: atom_id res chain seq x y z
N MET A 1 10.22 6.23 -36.03
CA MET A 1 11.12 6.00 -34.88
C MET A 1 10.19 5.74 -33.71
N SER A 2 10.03 4.48 -33.28
CA SER A 2 9.34 4.22 -32.01
C SER A 2 10.18 4.92 -30.95
N SER A 3 9.62 5.94 -30.29
CA SER A 3 10.27 6.50 -29.12
C SER A 3 10.43 5.37 -28.12
N SER A 4 11.64 5.17 -27.62
CA SER A 4 11.88 4.19 -26.55
C SER A 4 10.99 4.55 -25.37
N VAL A 5 10.32 3.55 -24.78
CA VAL A 5 9.60 3.72 -23.52
C VAL A 5 10.62 4.13 -22.46
N THR A 6 10.38 5.26 -21.79
CA THR A 6 11.22 5.76 -20.67
C THR A 6 10.32 6.14 -19.50
N PRO A 7 10.86 6.31 -18.28
CA PRO A 7 10.05 6.76 -17.13
C PRO A 7 9.31 8.09 -17.38
N ASN A 8 9.84 8.95 -18.26
CA ASN A 8 9.21 10.21 -18.64
C ASN A 8 8.45 10.15 -19.98
N ASN A 9 8.48 9.02 -20.69
CA ASN A 9 7.74 8.78 -21.93
C ASN A 9 7.16 7.36 -21.90
N PRO A 10 6.05 7.15 -21.15
CA PRO A 10 5.39 5.85 -21.05
C PRO A 10 4.82 5.36 -22.40
N PRO A 11 4.37 4.09 -22.47
CA PRO A 11 3.78 3.52 -23.69
C PRO A 11 2.50 4.25 -24.17
N TYR A 12 1.77 4.86 -23.23
CA TYR A 12 0.59 5.70 -23.47
C TYR A 12 0.80 7.09 -22.87
N PRO A 13 -0.02 8.10 -23.18
CA PRO A 13 0.12 9.43 -22.62
C PRO A 13 0.23 9.40 -21.09
N ALA A 14 1.30 10.01 -20.56
CA ALA A 14 1.52 10.11 -19.13
C ALA A 14 0.46 10.99 -18.45
N PHE A 15 0.06 10.61 -17.24
CA PHE A 15 -0.57 11.57 -16.35
C PHE A 15 0.47 12.60 -15.89
N ARG A 16 0.12 13.88 -16.05
CA ARG A 16 0.95 15.03 -15.70
C ARG A 16 0.06 16.09 -15.09
N ALA A 17 0.59 16.88 -14.17
CA ALA A 17 -0.18 17.94 -13.54
C ALA A 17 -0.50 19.08 -14.52
N THR A 18 0.09 19.15 -15.71
CA THR A 18 -0.37 20.09 -16.75
C THR A 18 -1.79 19.80 -17.25
N ASN A 19 -2.33 18.59 -17.06
CA ASN A 19 -3.71 18.25 -17.42
C ASN A 19 -4.69 18.56 -16.28
N LYS A 20 -5.40 19.68 -16.38
CA LYS A 20 -6.34 20.18 -15.36
C LYS A 20 -7.54 19.27 -15.09
N GLU A 21 -7.87 18.35 -16.01
CA GLU A 21 -8.97 17.39 -15.86
C GLU A 21 -8.54 16.09 -15.17
N SER A 22 -7.23 15.88 -15.00
CA SER A 22 -6.68 14.69 -14.36
C SER A 22 -6.60 14.86 -12.85
N PHE A 23 -6.64 13.72 -12.14
CA PHE A 23 -6.42 13.70 -10.70
C PHE A 23 -4.98 14.07 -10.34
N ALA A 24 -4.03 13.90 -11.26
CA ALA A 24 -2.66 14.39 -11.11
C ALA A 24 -2.62 15.91 -10.86
N TYR A 25 -3.39 16.73 -11.60
CA TYR A 25 -3.44 18.17 -11.36
C TYR A 25 -3.98 18.49 -9.97
N GLU A 26 -5.17 17.98 -9.63
CA GLU A 26 -5.77 18.20 -8.30
C GLU A 26 -4.80 17.80 -7.18
N THR A 27 -4.15 16.64 -7.32
CA THR A 27 -3.20 16.14 -6.34
C THR A 27 -1.99 17.07 -6.20
N THR A 28 -1.40 17.51 -7.31
CA THR A 28 -0.24 18.41 -7.29
C THR A 28 -0.56 19.78 -6.71
N ILE A 29 -1.64 20.44 -7.15
CA ILE A 29 -1.92 21.83 -6.75
C ILE A 29 -2.56 21.95 -5.37
N ARG A 30 -3.19 20.88 -4.87
CA ARG A 30 -3.95 20.90 -3.61
C ARG A 30 -3.40 19.93 -2.57
N ARG A 31 -3.26 18.65 -2.92
CA ARG A 31 -2.95 17.61 -1.94
C ARG A 31 -1.50 17.63 -1.50
N TRP A 32 -0.54 17.83 -2.41
CA TRP A 32 0.89 17.90 -2.05
C TRP A 32 1.19 19.05 -1.07
N PRO A 33 0.72 20.29 -1.28
CA PRO A 33 0.87 21.35 -0.28
C PRO A 33 0.28 20.99 1.09
N ILE A 34 -0.89 20.34 1.14
CA ILE A 34 -1.53 19.90 2.39
C ILE A 34 -0.66 18.84 3.11
N ILE A 35 -0.06 17.91 2.37
CA ILE A 35 0.84 16.90 2.93
C ILE A 35 2.08 17.56 3.56
N ILE A 36 2.68 18.52 2.86
CA ILE A 36 3.83 19.28 3.38
C ILE A 36 3.42 20.07 4.63
N ASP A 37 2.25 20.73 4.62
CA ASP A 37 1.73 21.46 5.78
C ASP A 37 1.49 20.53 6.99
N SER A 38 1.02 19.29 6.75
CA SER A 38 0.87 18.27 7.80
C SER A 38 2.22 17.90 8.42
N ALA A 39 3.25 17.66 7.57
CA ALA A 39 4.60 17.37 8.05
C ALA A 39 5.19 18.56 8.84
N ILE A 40 5.01 19.80 8.36
CA ILE A 40 5.42 21.01 9.09
C ILE A 40 4.73 21.09 10.45
N LYS A 41 3.43 20.81 10.51
CA LYS A 41 2.67 20.83 11.76
C LYS A 41 3.23 19.80 12.76
N ASP A 42 3.52 18.59 12.32
CA ASP A 42 4.06 17.54 13.17
C ASP A 42 5.47 17.89 13.68
N VAL A 43 6.35 18.41 12.82
CA VAL A 43 7.68 18.90 13.24
C VAL A 43 7.55 20.03 14.27
N LYS A 44 6.65 21.00 14.04
CA LYS A 44 6.38 22.11 15.00
C LYS A 44 5.90 21.60 16.35
N GLN A 45 5.05 20.57 16.37
CA GLN A 45 4.61 19.95 17.61
C GLN A 45 5.80 19.32 18.36
N THR A 46 6.64 18.57 17.67
CA THR A 46 7.80 17.90 18.28
C THR A 46 8.88 18.88 18.78
N ILE A 47 9.05 20.03 18.11
CA ILE A 47 9.93 21.12 18.58
C ILE A 47 9.54 21.60 19.99
N ALA A 48 8.24 21.64 20.31
CA ALA A 48 7.76 22.12 21.60
C ALA A 48 8.08 21.18 22.79
N GLU A 49 8.44 19.93 22.50
CA GLU A 49 8.58 18.84 23.48
C GLU A 49 10.00 18.25 23.50
N THR A 50 10.98 18.95 22.92
CA THR A 50 12.35 18.42 22.72
C THR A 50 13.46 19.33 23.27
N SER A 51 14.71 18.86 23.20
CA SER A 51 15.90 19.63 23.63
C SER A 51 16.10 20.89 22.79
N ALA A 52 16.77 21.91 23.35
CA ALA A 52 17.00 23.19 22.67
C ALA A 52 17.73 23.04 21.33
N GLU A 53 18.74 22.17 21.25
CA GLU A 53 19.53 21.91 20.05
C GLU A 53 18.65 21.29 18.93
N ARG A 54 17.91 20.24 19.27
CA ARG A 54 16.96 19.59 18.36
C ARG A 54 15.84 20.55 17.91
N ALA A 55 15.36 21.42 18.81
CA ALA A 55 14.37 22.44 18.51
C ALA A 55 14.90 23.49 17.51
N GLN A 56 16.14 23.95 17.69
CA GLN A 56 16.80 24.90 16.78
C GLN A 56 16.96 24.31 15.37
N GLU A 57 17.42 23.06 15.26
CA GLU A 57 17.53 22.39 13.97
C GLU A 57 16.14 22.14 13.35
N GLY A 58 15.14 21.80 14.16
CA GLY A 58 13.76 21.62 13.72
C GLY A 58 13.17 22.86 13.05
N ALA A 59 13.52 24.07 13.52
CA ALA A 59 13.11 25.31 12.84
C ALA A 59 13.67 25.43 11.41
N SER A 60 14.89 24.92 11.19
CA SER A 60 15.50 24.87 9.85
C SER A 60 14.81 23.82 8.96
N ILE A 61 14.39 22.69 9.53
CA ILE A 61 13.60 21.67 8.82
C ILE A 61 12.25 22.25 8.36
N VAL A 62 11.56 22.99 9.22
CA VAL A 62 10.32 23.69 8.87
C VAL A 62 10.52 24.62 7.68
N ALA A 63 11.57 25.45 7.72
CA ALA A 63 11.87 26.37 6.62
C ALA A 63 12.19 25.63 5.31
N ALA A 64 12.90 24.49 5.38
CA ALA A 64 13.20 23.67 4.21
C ALA A 64 11.95 23.00 3.60
N LEU A 65 11.00 22.54 4.44
CA LEU A 65 9.71 22.02 3.97
C LEU A 65 8.86 23.13 3.32
N GLU A 66 8.82 24.32 3.92
CA GLU A 66 8.18 25.51 3.34
C GLU A 66 8.81 25.89 1.99
N ALA A 67 10.12 25.72 1.83
CA ALA A 67 10.80 25.94 0.56
C ALA A 67 10.36 24.95 -0.54
N ILE A 68 10.17 23.66 -0.24
CA ILE A 68 9.59 22.71 -1.22
C ILE A 68 8.21 23.18 -1.67
N LYS A 69 7.37 23.63 -0.73
CA LYS A 69 6.04 24.15 -1.07
C LYS A 69 6.12 25.39 -1.96
N GLN A 70 7.09 26.28 -1.73
CA GLN A 70 7.31 27.43 -2.60
C GLN A 70 7.83 27.01 -3.98
N GLU A 71 8.70 25.99 -4.07
CA GLU A 71 9.16 25.43 -5.34
C GLU A 71 8.01 24.88 -6.20
N LEU A 72 7.00 24.25 -5.56
CA LEU A 72 5.78 23.78 -6.22
C LEU A 72 4.98 24.96 -6.81
N ILE A 73 4.78 26.02 -6.02
CA ILE A 73 4.01 27.23 -6.43
C ILE A 73 4.72 27.98 -7.56
N ASP A 74 6.04 28.12 -7.48
CA ASP A 74 6.87 28.80 -8.47
C ASP A 74 7.15 27.95 -9.71
N GLU A 75 6.62 26.73 -9.78
CA GLU A 75 6.86 25.73 -10.82
C GLU A 75 8.36 25.54 -11.14
N LYS A 76 9.19 25.47 -10.10
CA LYS A 76 10.64 25.34 -10.27
C LYS A 76 10.99 24.03 -11.00
N PRO A 77 12.11 24.03 -11.76
CA PRO A 77 12.68 22.80 -12.28
C PRO A 77 13.04 21.81 -11.15
N LEU A 78 12.93 20.51 -11.44
CA LEU A 78 13.41 19.48 -10.53
C LEU A 78 14.93 19.59 -10.41
N ARG A 79 15.45 19.49 -9.19
CA ARG A 79 16.90 19.56 -8.90
C ARG A 79 17.47 18.20 -8.49
N PRO A 80 18.78 17.97 -8.64
CA PRO A 80 19.44 16.81 -8.04
C PRO A 80 19.18 16.72 -6.53
N ILE A 81 19.12 15.49 -6.01
CA ILE A 81 19.15 15.15 -4.59
C ILE A 81 20.57 15.38 -4.05
N GLN A 82 20.66 15.97 -2.86
CA GLN A 82 21.84 16.53 -2.21
C GLN A 82 22.00 15.97 -0.79
N ASP A 83 22.01 14.65 -0.66
CA ASP A 83 22.39 13.94 0.57
C ASP A 83 23.35 12.80 0.23
N ASN A 84 23.73 11.98 1.23
CA ASN A 84 24.70 10.91 1.08
C ASN A 84 24.09 9.51 1.25
N LYS A 85 22.79 9.33 0.94
CA LYS A 85 22.15 8.01 1.01
C LYS A 85 22.52 7.12 -0.19
N PRO A 86 22.45 5.78 -0.05
CA PRO A 86 22.82 4.84 -1.12
C PRO A 86 22.03 5.04 -2.43
N ASP A 87 20.78 5.48 -2.35
CA ASP A 87 19.88 5.67 -3.49
C ASP A 87 20.12 6.97 -4.27
N THR A 88 20.88 7.91 -3.73
CA THR A 88 21.04 9.28 -4.25
C THR A 88 21.64 9.30 -5.65
N ALA A 89 22.65 8.46 -5.89
CA ALA A 89 23.28 8.37 -7.20
C ALA A 89 22.29 7.88 -8.27
N LYS A 90 21.43 6.90 -7.94
CA LYS A 90 20.41 6.39 -8.86
C LYS A 90 19.33 7.43 -9.15
N TRP A 91 18.81 8.10 -8.12
CA TRP A 91 17.86 9.20 -8.29
C TRP A 91 18.39 10.31 -9.20
N ASN A 92 19.65 10.72 -9.00
CA ASN A 92 20.28 11.74 -9.82
C ASN A 92 20.52 11.29 -11.26
N ALA A 93 20.86 10.01 -11.48
CA ALA A 93 20.95 9.44 -12.82
C ALA A 93 19.58 9.46 -13.52
N HIS A 94 18.50 9.01 -12.86
CA HIS A 94 17.15 9.05 -13.44
C HIS A 94 16.71 10.48 -13.78
N LEU A 95 17.02 11.46 -12.91
CA LEU A 95 16.73 12.87 -13.16
C LEU A 95 17.44 13.38 -14.42
N GLU A 96 18.74 13.11 -14.56
CA GLU A 96 19.52 13.56 -15.71
C GLU A 96 19.12 12.85 -17.01
N ASP A 97 18.91 11.53 -16.95
CA ASP A 97 18.64 10.71 -18.13
C ASP A 97 17.22 10.93 -18.69
N TYR A 98 16.23 11.11 -17.82
CA TYR A 98 14.81 11.09 -18.22
C TYR A 98 14.04 12.36 -17.92
N PHE A 99 14.44 13.15 -16.92
CA PHE A 99 13.66 14.29 -16.41
C PHE A 99 14.40 15.63 -16.49
N LYS A 100 15.44 15.72 -17.32
CA LYS A 100 16.20 16.96 -17.50
C LYS A 100 15.31 18.10 -17.98
N GLY A 101 15.31 19.19 -17.21
CA GLY A 101 14.49 20.37 -17.49
C GLY A 101 13.00 20.20 -17.17
N CYS A 102 12.59 19.06 -16.59
CA CYS A 102 11.24 18.93 -16.06
C CYS A 102 11.03 19.82 -14.84
N THR A 103 9.77 20.23 -14.64
CA THR A 103 9.28 20.92 -13.45
C THR A 103 8.34 20.00 -12.67
N TRP A 104 7.90 20.45 -11.51
CA TRP A 104 6.86 19.80 -10.72
C TRP A 104 5.55 19.56 -11.48
N MET A 105 5.27 20.34 -12.55
CA MET A 105 4.03 20.25 -13.32
C MET A 105 4.13 19.35 -14.55
N ASN A 106 5.26 19.40 -15.27
CA ASN A 106 5.41 18.75 -16.57
C ASN A 106 6.11 17.39 -16.52
N GLY A 107 6.72 16.98 -15.41
CA GLY A 107 7.21 15.62 -15.19
C GLY A 107 6.05 14.61 -15.10
N THR A 108 6.33 13.31 -15.18
CA THR A 108 5.28 12.30 -14.99
C THR A 108 4.80 12.35 -13.56
N TRP A 109 3.49 12.19 -13.35
CA TRP A 109 2.89 12.32 -12.03
C TRP A 109 3.50 11.34 -11.04
N LEU A 110 3.64 10.06 -11.42
CA LEU A 110 4.33 9.04 -10.62
C LEU A 110 5.72 9.49 -10.15
N PHE A 111 6.58 9.94 -11.08
CA PHE A 111 7.94 10.31 -10.71
C PHE A 111 7.98 11.54 -9.81
N ASN A 112 7.22 12.58 -10.16
CA ASN A 112 7.20 13.83 -9.39
C ASN A 112 6.64 13.63 -7.98
N GLU A 113 5.63 12.78 -7.82
CA GLU A 113 5.08 12.44 -6.51
C GLU A 113 6.08 11.66 -5.65
N CYS A 114 6.75 10.68 -6.24
CA CYS A 114 7.84 9.95 -5.58
C CYS A 114 9.01 10.87 -5.20
N TYR A 115 9.36 11.80 -6.10
CA TYR A 115 10.42 12.79 -5.90
C TYR A 115 10.08 13.77 -4.76
N LEU A 116 8.80 14.15 -4.58
CA LEU A 116 8.35 14.96 -3.44
C LEU A 116 8.73 14.28 -2.11
N TYR A 117 8.36 13.02 -1.92
CA TYR A 117 8.69 12.29 -0.69
C TYR A 117 10.20 12.10 -0.52
N ARG A 118 10.94 11.85 -1.62
CA ARG A 118 12.41 11.77 -1.56
C ARG A 118 13.06 13.09 -1.16
N ARG A 119 12.53 14.23 -1.63
CA ARG A 119 12.95 15.59 -1.25
C ARG A 119 12.61 15.92 0.20
N MET A 120 11.47 15.43 0.70
CA MET A 120 11.15 15.56 2.13
C MET A 120 12.13 14.73 2.98
N ALA A 121 12.39 13.48 2.61
CA ALA A 121 13.35 12.62 3.31
C ALA A 121 14.77 13.19 3.31
N GLU A 122 15.22 13.77 2.19
CA GLU A 122 16.51 14.48 2.06
C GLU A 122 16.73 15.53 3.17
N ILE A 123 15.69 16.32 3.50
CA ILE A 123 15.77 17.33 4.56
C ILE A 123 16.14 16.69 5.90
N PHE A 124 15.47 15.60 6.26
CA PHE A 124 15.74 14.87 7.50
C PHE A 124 17.11 14.20 7.46
N TYR A 125 17.48 13.58 6.33
CA TYR A 125 18.78 12.92 6.18
C TYR A 125 19.99 13.83 6.30
N ASN A 126 19.84 15.11 5.98
CA ASN A 126 20.89 16.13 6.13
C ASN A 126 20.93 16.77 7.52
N SER A 127 20.00 16.41 8.41
CA SER A 127 20.00 16.86 9.80
C SER A 127 20.88 15.99 10.70
N GLN A 128 21.26 16.53 11.85
CA GLN A 128 22.02 15.81 12.90
C GLN A 128 21.10 15.16 13.94
N HIS A 129 19.98 15.80 14.29
CA HIS A 129 19.09 15.36 15.37
C HIS A 129 17.74 14.81 14.88
N TRP A 130 17.50 14.81 13.56
CA TRP A 130 16.22 14.37 12.97
C TRP A 130 16.38 13.32 11.87
N THR A 131 17.56 12.70 11.72
CA THR A 131 17.87 11.77 10.62
C THR A 131 16.88 10.61 10.48
N ASP A 132 16.38 10.09 11.60
CA ASP A 132 15.44 8.96 11.64
C ASP A 132 14.00 9.40 11.94
N TYR A 133 13.72 10.71 11.88
CA TYR A 133 12.40 11.24 12.17
C TYR A 133 11.40 10.92 11.05
N ASP A 134 10.26 10.34 11.43
CA ASP A 134 9.12 10.12 10.54
C ASP A 134 8.01 11.11 10.90
N CYS A 135 7.86 12.16 10.09
CA CYS A 135 6.84 13.18 10.29
C CYS A 135 5.40 12.68 10.06
N PHE A 136 5.21 11.42 9.70
CA PHE A 136 3.90 10.81 9.53
C PHE A 136 3.58 9.79 10.62
N GLU A 137 4.53 9.41 11.47
CA GLU A 137 4.35 8.37 12.50
C GLU A 137 3.19 8.67 13.44
N ARG A 138 3.05 9.94 13.88
CA ARG A 138 1.93 10.36 14.73
C ARG A 138 0.58 10.11 14.06
N GLN A 139 0.45 10.50 12.79
CA GLN A 139 -0.77 10.28 12.02
C GLN A 139 -1.06 8.79 11.80
N LYS A 140 -0.03 7.98 11.51
CA LYS A 140 -0.15 6.51 11.38
C LYS A 140 -0.69 5.91 12.68
N ASN A 141 -0.09 6.28 13.81
CA ASN A 141 -0.49 5.80 15.13
C ASN A 141 -1.89 6.28 15.54
N ASP A 142 -2.25 7.54 15.32
CA ASP A 142 -3.58 8.07 15.62
C ASP A 142 -4.67 7.34 14.81
N THR A 143 -4.39 7.08 13.52
CA THR A 143 -5.31 6.34 12.64
C THR A 143 -5.49 4.90 13.11
N PHE A 144 -4.39 4.25 13.52
CA PHE A 144 -4.45 2.89 14.07
C PHE A 144 -5.19 2.84 15.40
N LYS A 145 -4.93 3.80 16.30
CA LYS A 145 -5.63 3.96 17.59
C LYS A 145 -7.13 4.06 17.40
N GLY A 146 -7.58 4.81 16.39
CA GLY A 146 -8.99 4.93 16.03
C GLY A 146 -9.66 3.61 15.58
N SER A 147 -8.87 2.60 15.22
CA SER A 147 -9.35 1.30 14.73
C SER A 147 -9.35 0.20 15.81
N TYR A 148 -9.16 0.55 17.08
CA TYR A 148 -9.03 -0.43 18.19
C TYR A 148 -10.22 -1.40 18.28
N GLY A 149 -11.45 -0.92 18.01
CA GLY A 149 -12.65 -1.74 18.01
C GLY A 149 -12.50 -2.92 17.03
N ALA A 150 -12.33 -2.58 15.76
CA ALA A 150 -12.11 -3.54 14.68
C ALA A 150 -10.95 -4.52 14.97
N VAL A 151 -9.85 -4.05 15.56
CA VAL A 151 -8.68 -4.86 15.95
C VAL A 151 -9.08 -5.97 16.95
N PHE A 152 -9.77 -5.61 18.04
CA PHE A 152 -10.23 -6.59 19.02
C PHE A 152 -11.25 -7.56 18.43
N ASP A 153 -12.19 -7.08 17.61
CA ASP A 153 -13.21 -7.94 17.01
C ASP A 153 -12.58 -8.98 16.07
N LEU A 154 -11.57 -8.59 15.27
CA LEU A 154 -10.80 -9.51 14.43
C LEU A 154 -9.99 -10.50 15.25
N ALA A 155 -9.32 -10.03 16.29
CA ALA A 155 -8.56 -10.90 17.19
C ALA A 155 -9.44 -11.98 17.85
N ARG A 156 -10.63 -11.59 18.32
CA ARG A 156 -11.57 -12.52 18.97
C ARG A 156 -12.02 -13.65 18.05
N LYS A 157 -12.08 -13.40 16.75
CA LYS A 157 -12.50 -14.38 15.72
C LYS A 157 -11.38 -15.23 15.20
N MET A 158 -10.14 -14.74 15.26
CA MET A 158 -9.00 -15.41 14.65
C MET A 158 -8.90 -16.89 15.02
N PRO A 159 -9.17 -17.33 16.28
CA PRO A 159 -9.18 -18.75 16.64
C PRO A 159 -10.14 -19.61 15.81
N GLU A 160 -11.28 -19.08 15.36
CA GLU A 160 -12.23 -19.82 14.51
C GLU A 160 -11.75 -19.87 13.05
N LEU A 161 -11.14 -18.80 12.55
CA LEU A 161 -10.65 -18.69 11.17
C LEU A 161 -9.49 -19.67 10.87
N ILE A 162 -8.71 -20.03 11.90
CA ILE A 162 -7.51 -20.87 11.77
C ILE A 162 -7.75 -22.34 12.14
N LYS A 163 -8.98 -22.72 12.49
CA LYS A 163 -9.29 -24.14 12.78
C LYS A 163 -9.09 -24.99 11.51
N PRO A 164 -8.60 -26.23 11.64
CA PRO A 164 -8.61 -27.17 10.53
C PRO A 164 -10.03 -27.32 9.98
N MET A 165 -10.20 -27.09 8.68
CA MET A 165 -11.50 -27.15 8.01
C MET A 165 -11.36 -27.68 6.57
N PRO A 166 -12.43 -28.22 5.97
CA PRO A 166 -12.45 -28.62 4.56
C PRO A 166 -12.18 -27.45 3.61
N GLU A 167 -11.74 -27.76 2.39
CA GLU A 167 -11.39 -26.76 1.36
C GLU A 167 -12.54 -25.77 1.09
N GLU A 168 -13.78 -26.24 1.05
CA GLU A 168 -14.94 -25.40 0.77
C GLU A 168 -15.16 -24.34 1.86
N LYS A 169 -14.76 -24.63 3.10
CA LYS A 169 -14.83 -23.65 4.20
C LYS A 169 -13.62 -22.71 4.19
N LEU A 170 -12.44 -23.20 3.80
CA LEU A 170 -11.26 -22.36 3.61
C LEU A 170 -11.52 -21.30 2.52
N GLU A 171 -12.21 -21.65 1.45
CA GLU A 171 -12.60 -20.73 0.40
C GLU A 171 -13.50 -19.59 0.91
N ILE A 172 -14.45 -19.89 1.80
CA ILE A 172 -15.31 -18.88 2.42
C ILE A 172 -14.46 -17.91 3.26
N VAL A 173 -13.58 -18.44 4.11
CA VAL A 173 -12.67 -17.61 4.92
C VAL A 173 -11.74 -16.77 4.04
N TYR A 174 -11.20 -17.35 2.98
CA TYR A 174 -10.39 -16.63 1.98
C TYR A 174 -11.16 -15.45 1.38
N ASN A 175 -12.41 -15.68 0.93
CA ASN A 175 -13.23 -14.65 0.31
C ASN A 175 -13.52 -13.48 1.25
N GLU A 176 -13.67 -13.72 2.55
CA GLU A 176 -13.78 -12.65 3.54
C GLU A 176 -12.45 -11.92 3.74
N LEU A 177 -11.35 -12.65 3.97
CA LEU A 177 -10.05 -12.05 4.24
C LEU A 177 -9.52 -11.23 3.07
N ILE A 178 -9.71 -11.68 1.83
CA ILE A 178 -9.27 -10.93 0.64
C ILE A 178 -10.04 -9.62 0.48
N GLN A 179 -11.34 -9.61 0.83
CA GLN A 179 -12.15 -8.38 0.83
C GLN A 179 -11.68 -7.42 1.91
N VAL A 180 -11.37 -7.93 3.11
CA VAL A 180 -10.83 -7.10 4.20
C VAL A 180 -9.48 -6.50 3.78
N CYS A 181 -8.60 -7.28 3.14
CA CYS A 181 -7.32 -6.78 2.63
C CYS A 181 -7.49 -5.75 1.51
N LEU A 182 -8.54 -5.85 0.69
CA LEU A 182 -8.82 -4.93 -0.42
C LEU A 182 -9.38 -3.59 0.05
N TRP A 183 -10.30 -3.60 1.01
CA TRP A 183 -11.05 -2.42 1.45
C TRP A 183 -10.55 -1.82 2.76
N GLY A 184 -9.75 -2.55 3.53
CA GLY A 184 -9.21 -2.12 4.83
C GLY A 184 -10.32 -1.69 5.79
N ASN A 185 -10.17 -0.49 6.37
CA ASN A 185 -11.14 0.11 7.31
C ASN A 185 -12.52 0.42 6.69
N ALA A 186 -12.67 0.42 5.37
CA ALA A 186 -13.97 0.58 4.73
C ALA A 186 -14.82 -0.71 4.74
N THR A 187 -14.24 -1.81 5.21
CA THR A 187 -14.92 -3.10 5.36
C THR A 187 -15.83 -3.06 6.57
N ASP A 188 -17.15 -3.21 6.40
CA ASP A 188 -18.01 -3.55 7.54
C ASP A 188 -17.68 -4.99 7.97
N LEU A 189 -17.10 -5.12 9.16
CA LEU A 189 -16.61 -6.35 9.80
C LEU A 189 -17.73 -7.19 10.40
N SER A 190 -18.99 -6.76 10.27
CA SER A 190 -20.18 -7.48 10.73
C SER A 190 -20.28 -8.89 10.15
N LEU A 191 -19.74 -9.12 8.94
CA LEU A 191 -19.68 -10.43 8.29
C LEU A 191 -18.74 -11.37 9.04
N LEU A 192 -17.54 -10.89 9.39
CA LEU A 192 -16.62 -11.64 10.22
C LEU A 192 -17.21 -11.89 11.63
N THR A 193 -18.11 -11.03 12.16
CA THR A 193 -18.65 -11.16 13.55
C THR A 193 -19.72 -12.23 13.72
N ASN A 194 -20.28 -12.77 12.65
CA ASN A 194 -21.44 -13.65 12.73
C ASN A 194 -21.15 -15.13 12.37
N MET A 195 -19.89 -15.59 12.46
CA MET A 195 -19.55 -16.98 12.19
C MET A 195 -19.52 -17.83 13.46
N SER A 196 -20.68 -18.25 13.98
CA SER A 196 -20.74 -19.44 14.82
C SER A 196 -20.85 -20.70 13.94
N GLN A 197 -20.50 -21.87 14.49
CA GLN A 197 -20.62 -23.15 13.78
C GLN A 197 -22.07 -23.48 13.36
N ALA A 198 -23.07 -22.89 14.04
CA ALA A 198 -24.49 -22.99 13.68
C ALA A 198 -24.90 -21.98 12.59
N ASP A 199 -24.11 -20.93 12.36
CA ASP A 199 -24.38 -19.93 11.34
C ASP A 199 -23.91 -20.40 9.96
N ILE A 200 -22.87 -21.24 9.85
CA ILE A 200 -22.29 -21.71 8.57
C ILE A 200 -23.34 -22.35 7.62
N GLU A 201 -24.39 -22.98 8.15
CA GLU A 201 -25.49 -23.55 7.34
C GLU A 201 -26.57 -22.52 6.96
N ARG A 202 -26.78 -21.47 7.75
CA ARG A 202 -27.70 -20.35 7.45
C ARG A 202 -27.05 -19.25 6.60
N LEU A 203 -25.73 -19.12 6.69
CA LEU A 203 -24.91 -18.08 6.09
C LEU A 203 -24.80 -18.18 4.56
N GLN A 204 -25.05 -19.35 3.96
CA GLN A 204 -24.95 -19.54 2.51
C GLN A 204 -25.85 -18.63 1.66
N ALA A 205 -26.95 -18.11 2.21
CA ALA A 205 -27.85 -17.18 1.51
C ALA A 205 -27.57 -15.71 1.85
N VAL A 206 -27.36 -15.39 3.14
CA VAL A 206 -27.20 -14.01 3.61
C VAL A 206 -25.78 -13.47 3.37
N GLU A 207 -24.72 -14.29 3.51
CA GLU A 207 -23.34 -13.88 3.19
C GLU A 207 -23.14 -13.65 1.70
N LYS A 208 -23.76 -14.50 0.85
CA LYS A 208 -23.70 -14.33 -0.60
C LYS A 208 -24.26 -12.99 -1.02
N ASP A 209 -25.38 -12.54 -0.44
CA ASP A 209 -25.99 -11.26 -0.79
C ASP A 209 -25.13 -10.06 -0.36
N HIS A 210 -24.53 -10.09 0.84
CA HIS A 210 -23.66 -9.00 1.30
C HIS A 210 -22.31 -8.95 0.58
N LEU A 211 -21.65 -10.09 0.37
CA LEU A 211 -20.44 -10.19 -0.45
C LEU A 211 -20.74 -9.80 -1.90
N ALA A 212 -21.85 -10.24 -2.48
CA ALA A 212 -22.27 -9.84 -3.82
C ALA A 212 -22.51 -8.33 -3.92
N THR A 213 -23.09 -7.72 -2.87
CA THR A 213 -23.31 -6.27 -2.80
C THR A 213 -21.99 -5.50 -2.76
N ARG A 214 -20.88 -6.06 -2.26
CA ARG A 214 -19.56 -5.39 -2.34
C ARG A 214 -18.80 -5.71 -3.61
N ARG A 215 -18.91 -6.94 -4.10
CA ARG A 215 -18.34 -7.36 -5.39
C ARG A 215 -18.84 -6.48 -6.55
N GLN A 216 -20.03 -5.89 -6.47
CA GLN A 216 -20.50 -4.93 -7.48
C GLN A 216 -19.64 -3.66 -7.61
N PHE A 217 -18.80 -3.36 -6.61
CA PHE A 217 -17.83 -2.26 -6.63
C PHE A 217 -16.43 -2.71 -7.07
N ILE A 218 -16.24 -4.01 -7.33
CA ILE A 218 -15.01 -4.57 -7.90
C ILE A 218 -15.21 -4.68 -9.42
N LEU A 219 -14.52 -3.82 -10.18
CA LEU A 219 -14.73 -3.70 -11.63
C LEU A 219 -14.02 -4.81 -12.42
N VAL A 220 -12.90 -5.32 -11.91
CA VAL A 220 -12.22 -6.52 -12.40
C VAL A 220 -12.01 -7.41 -11.19
N ASP A 221 -12.52 -8.63 -11.22
CA ASP A 221 -12.50 -9.52 -10.05
C ASP A 221 -11.86 -10.87 -10.39
N ASP A 222 -10.54 -10.94 -10.21
CA ASP A 222 -9.75 -12.17 -10.34
C ASP A 222 -9.50 -12.86 -8.99
N THR A 223 -10.31 -12.58 -7.95
CA THR A 223 -10.18 -13.23 -6.63
C THR A 223 -10.27 -14.75 -6.72
N GLU A 224 -11.08 -15.28 -7.62
CA GLU A 224 -11.19 -16.73 -7.85
C GLU A 224 -9.90 -17.33 -8.42
N LYS A 225 -9.23 -16.64 -9.36
CA LYS A 225 -7.97 -17.12 -9.93
C LYS A 225 -6.88 -17.21 -8.84
N LEU A 226 -6.84 -16.21 -7.96
CA LEU A 226 -5.95 -16.22 -6.80
C LEU A 226 -6.27 -17.39 -5.86
N TRP A 227 -7.55 -17.67 -5.57
CA TRP A 227 -7.92 -18.83 -4.75
C TRP A 227 -7.43 -20.15 -5.34
N GLN A 228 -7.69 -20.37 -6.63
CA GLN A 228 -7.23 -21.58 -7.34
C GLN A 228 -5.72 -21.76 -7.26
N LYS A 229 -4.95 -20.66 -7.32
CA LYS A 229 -3.50 -20.70 -7.10
C LYS A 229 -3.17 -21.03 -5.64
N LEU A 230 -3.74 -20.32 -4.67
CA LEU A 230 -3.42 -20.49 -3.25
C LEU A 230 -3.74 -21.90 -2.74
N LYS A 231 -4.90 -22.46 -3.07
CA LYS A 231 -5.31 -23.80 -2.62
C LYS A 231 -4.45 -24.93 -3.20
N SER A 232 -3.74 -24.67 -4.30
CA SER A 232 -2.78 -25.61 -4.87
C SER A 232 -1.45 -25.66 -4.10
N LEU A 233 -1.17 -24.64 -3.27
CA LEU A 233 0.06 -24.55 -2.50
C LEU A 233 0.06 -25.48 -1.29
N LYS A 234 1.24 -25.95 -0.93
CA LYS A 234 1.50 -26.72 0.28
C LYS A 234 2.79 -26.21 0.91
N GLY A 235 2.68 -25.27 1.84
CA GLY A 235 3.83 -24.61 2.43
C GLY A 235 4.57 -23.68 1.46
N GLY A 236 3.86 -23.02 0.54
CA GLY A 236 4.45 -22.10 -0.44
C GLY A 236 4.96 -20.80 0.18
N ARG A 237 5.52 -19.92 -0.66
CA ARG A 237 5.93 -18.56 -0.26
C ARG A 237 4.96 -17.52 -0.82
N VAL A 238 4.43 -16.66 0.05
CA VAL A 238 3.54 -15.55 -0.36
C VAL A 238 4.18 -14.21 0.03
N ASP A 239 4.38 -13.34 -0.94
CA ASP A 239 4.91 -12.00 -0.71
C ASP A 239 3.80 -10.95 -0.74
N PHE A 240 3.91 -9.97 0.13
CA PHE A 240 3.10 -8.76 0.13
C PHE A 240 4.01 -7.58 -0.17
N VAL A 241 3.69 -6.79 -1.20
CA VAL A 241 4.23 -5.46 -1.39
C VAL A 241 3.24 -4.50 -0.76
N LEU A 242 3.57 -4.05 0.45
CA LEU A 242 2.64 -3.37 1.35
C LEU A 242 2.32 -1.95 0.88
N ASP A 243 1.13 -1.48 1.26
CA ASP A 243 0.68 -0.09 1.13
C ASP A 243 0.75 0.56 2.52
N ASN A 244 -0.39 0.75 3.20
CA ASN A 244 -0.49 1.55 4.41
C ASN A 244 -0.24 0.78 5.72
N SER A 245 0.30 1.50 6.70
CA SER A 245 0.41 1.11 8.10
C SER A 245 -0.94 1.21 8.83
N GLY A 246 -0.91 0.91 10.14
CA GLY A 246 -2.10 0.88 10.97
C GLY A 246 -3.02 -0.28 10.62
N PHE A 247 -4.30 -0.02 10.41
CA PHE A 247 -5.28 -1.10 10.26
C PHE A 247 -5.08 -1.92 8.97
N GLU A 248 -4.58 -1.32 7.89
CA GLU A 248 -4.38 -2.05 6.64
C GLU A 248 -3.31 -3.15 6.78
N VAL A 249 -2.12 -2.82 7.28
CA VAL A 249 -1.09 -3.84 7.55
C VAL A 249 -1.52 -4.82 8.65
N PHE A 250 -2.36 -4.39 9.60
CA PHE A 250 -2.95 -5.30 10.59
C PHE A 250 -3.83 -6.37 9.93
N VAL A 251 -4.68 -6.00 8.97
CA VAL A 251 -5.51 -6.99 8.26
C VAL A 251 -4.71 -7.82 7.26
N ASP A 252 -3.65 -7.26 6.67
CA ASP A 252 -2.68 -8.04 5.89
C ASP A 252 -2.00 -9.09 6.78
N MET A 253 -1.71 -8.76 8.05
CA MET A 253 -1.20 -9.71 9.05
C MET A 253 -2.21 -10.79 9.42
N ILE A 254 -3.50 -10.47 9.52
CA ILE A 254 -4.56 -11.47 9.72
C ILE A 254 -4.57 -12.46 8.55
N PHE A 255 -4.48 -11.96 7.32
CA PHE A 255 -4.43 -12.84 6.14
C PHE A 255 -3.15 -13.67 6.09
N ALA A 256 -2.00 -13.09 6.41
CA ALA A 256 -0.73 -13.80 6.52
C ALA A 256 -0.77 -14.93 7.57
N ASP A 257 -1.34 -14.65 8.74
CA ASP A 257 -1.50 -15.64 9.81
C ASP A 257 -2.44 -16.77 9.39
N TRP A 258 -3.54 -16.47 8.70
CA TRP A 258 -4.40 -17.49 8.12
C TRP A 258 -3.69 -18.35 7.06
N LEU A 259 -2.90 -17.74 6.17
CA LEU A 259 -2.11 -18.47 5.17
C LEU A 259 -1.10 -19.43 5.81
N LEU A 260 -0.45 -19.00 6.89
CA LEU A 260 0.51 -19.82 7.65
C LEU A 260 -0.18 -20.93 8.44
N GLN A 261 -1.31 -20.63 9.09
CA GLN A 261 -2.05 -21.61 9.92
C GLN A 261 -2.80 -22.65 9.09
N SER A 262 -3.30 -22.28 7.91
CA SER A 262 -3.93 -23.21 6.96
C SER A 262 -2.92 -24.12 6.26
N GLY A 263 -1.62 -23.84 6.39
CA GLY A 263 -0.54 -24.59 5.72
C GLY A 263 -0.44 -24.32 4.21
N LEU A 264 -1.20 -23.37 3.68
CA LEU A 264 -1.09 -22.91 2.29
C LEU A 264 0.28 -22.24 2.07
N ALA A 265 0.70 -21.40 3.02
CA ALA A 265 2.03 -20.80 3.06
C ALA A 265 2.90 -21.42 4.16
N GLY A 266 4.18 -21.64 3.85
CA GLY A 266 5.23 -21.97 4.82
C GLY A 266 6.04 -20.74 5.21
N GLN A 267 6.03 -19.71 4.36
CA GLN A 267 6.64 -18.42 4.61
C GLN A 267 5.81 -17.30 3.99
N VAL A 268 5.68 -16.20 4.72
CA VAL A 268 5.14 -14.94 4.24
C VAL A 268 6.23 -13.88 4.29
N VAL A 269 6.33 -13.05 3.24
CA VAL A 269 7.34 -11.98 3.17
C VAL A 269 6.66 -10.64 2.93
N PHE A 270 6.89 -9.70 3.84
CA PHE A 270 6.37 -8.35 3.76
C PHE A 270 7.46 -7.40 3.26
N ASN A 271 7.19 -6.76 2.13
CA ASN A 271 8.06 -5.81 1.46
C ASN A 271 7.59 -4.38 1.76
N CYS A 272 8.32 -3.72 2.65
CA CYS A 272 8.08 -2.39 3.17
C CYS A 272 8.88 -1.30 2.42
N LYS A 273 8.53 -0.05 2.65
CA LYS A 273 9.26 1.14 2.17
C LYS A 273 10.50 1.40 3.03
N THR A 274 11.54 2.01 2.46
CA THR A 274 12.82 2.27 3.16
C THR A 274 12.85 3.60 3.90
N MET A 275 11.89 4.48 3.63
CA MET A 275 11.78 5.81 4.22
C MET A 275 10.31 6.21 4.42
N PRO A 276 10.01 7.28 5.18
CA PRO A 276 8.66 7.83 5.26
C PRO A 276 8.14 8.13 3.84
N TRP A 277 7.09 7.43 3.43
CA TRP A 277 6.67 7.35 2.04
C TRP A 277 5.14 7.43 1.97
N PHE A 278 4.62 8.25 1.04
CA PHE A 278 3.18 8.35 0.78
C PHE A 278 2.30 8.54 2.03
N VAL A 279 2.82 9.26 3.02
CA VAL A 279 2.24 9.50 4.35
C VAL A 279 2.15 8.23 5.19
N SER A 280 1.31 7.29 4.79
CA SER A 280 0.92 6.15 5.63
C SER A 280 1.68 4.87 5.32
N ASP A 281 2.54 4.82 4.29
CA ASP A 281 3.15 3.55 3.88
C ASP A 281 3.98 2.88 4.98
N VAL A 282 3.92 1.56 5.00
CA VAL A 282 4.61 0.71 5.98
C VAL A 282 6.12 0.77 5.78
N MET A 283 6.83 1.07 6.86
CA MET A 283 8.28 0.87 7.01
C MET A 283 8.56 -0.37 7.89
N PRO A 284 9.76 -0.97 7.84
CA PRO A 284 10.11 -2.09 8.71
C PRO A 284 9.89 -1.81 10.20
N LYS A 285 10.14 -0.58 10.66
CA LYS A 285 9.91 -0.16 12.05
C LYS A 285 8.43 -0.14 12.47
N ASP A 286 7.52 0.00 11.51
CA ASP A 286 6.09 0.14 11.79
C ASP A 286 5.48 -1.20 12.24
N MET A 287 6.07 -2.33 11.84
CA MET A 287 5.60 -3.67 12.22
C MET A 287 5.76 -3.98 13.73
N PRO A 288 6.98 -3.94 14.31
CA PRO A 288 7.13 -4.16 15.75
C PRO A 288 6.43 -3.07 16.57
N MET A 289 6.33 -1.84 16.05
CA MET A 289 5.55 -0.78 16.69
C MET A 289 4.05 -1.14 16.72
N MET A 290 3.49 -1.67 15.64
CA MET A 290 2.12 -2.16 15.62
C MET A 290 1.89 -3.27 16.65
N PHE A 291 2.79 -4.25 16.75
CA PHE A 291 2.69 -5.31 17.77
C PHE A 291 2.70 -4.75 19.18
N LYS A 292 3.66 -3.86 19.47
CA LYS A 292 3.73 -3.16 20.77
C LYS A 292 2.43 -2.39 21.07
N ASN A 293 1.92 -1.64 20.10
CA ASN A 293 0.68 -0.87 20.25
C ASN A 293 -0.54 -1.78 20.51
N CYS A 294 -0.58 -2.99 19.93
CA CYS A 294 -1.63 -3.97 20.21
C CYS A 294 -1.61 -4.48 21.66
N LEU A 295 -0.43 -4.58 22.25
CA LEU A 295 -0.20 -5.04 23.63
C LEU A 295 -0.29 -3.88 24.65
N ASP A 296 -0.20 -2.63 24.21
CA ASP A 296 -0.26 -1.44 25.05
C ASP A 296 -1.71 -1.06 25.38
N ARG A 297 -2.04 -1.03 26.67
CA ARG A 297 -3.40 -0.75 27.18
C ARG A 297 -3.70 0.74 27.33
N ASP A 298 -2.69 1.61 27.26
CA ASP A 298 -2.86 3.07 27.16
C ASP A 298 -3.06 3.47 25.69
N PHE A 299 -2.45 2.73 24.77
CA PHE A 299 -2.69 2.87 23.34
C PHE A 299 -4.07 2.35 22.94
N PHE A 300 -4.36 1.08 23.22
CA PHE A 300 -5.68 0.47 23.03
C PHE A 300 -6.40 0.31 24.38
N PRO A 301 -7.30 1.23 24.73
CA PRO A 301 -7.96 1.22 26.03
C PRO A 301 -8.79 -0.05 26.19
N ALA A 302 -8.35 -0.92 27.10
CA ALA A 302 -9.04 -2.17 27.43
C ALA A 302 -10.02 -2.00 28.60
N LYS A 303 -9.73 -1.08 29.53
CA LYS A 303 -10.54 -0.89 30.75
C LYS A 303 -11.87 -0.22 30.40
N ASP A 304 -12.95 -0.83 30.87
CA ASP A 304 -14.36 -0.41 30.76
C ASP A 304 -15.04 -0.55 29.38
N VAL A 305 -14.33 -0.98 28.33
CA VAL A 305 -14.88 -1.07 26.95
C VAL A 305 -14.76 -2.48 26.34
N ARG A 306 -13.76 -3.28 26.74
CA ARG A 306 -13.52 -4.62 26.18
C ARG A 306 -13.48 -5.69 27.27
N SER A 307 -13.87 -6.91 26.93
CA SER A 307 -13.82 -8.04 27.85
C SER A 307 -12.38 -8.56 28.02
N GLN A 308 -12.10 -9.27 29.11
CA GLN A 308 -10.80 -9.94 29.28
C GLN A 308 -10.54 -10.93 28.13
N GLU A 309 -11.57 -11.58 27.61
CA GLU A 309 -11.46 -12.51 26.49
C GLU A 309 -11.02 -11.82 25.18
N ASP A 310 -11.45 -10.58 24.95
CA ASP A 310 -10.99 -9.78 23.80
C ASP A 310 -9.51 -9.46 23.92
N VAL A 311 -9.06 -9.09 25.13
CA VAL A 311 -7.66 -8.80 25.44
C VAL A 311 -6.80 -10.04 25.24
N ASP A 312 -7.19 -11.16 25.86
CA ASP A 312 -6.44 -12.42 25.77
C ASP A 312 -6.33 -12.91 24.31
N ALA A 313 -7.39 -12.74 23.51
CA ALA A 313 -7.39 -13.10 22.10
C ALA A 313 -6.39 -12.27 21.28
N LEU A 314 -6.36 -10.95 21.51
CA LEU A 314 -5.40 -10.05 20.84
C LEU A 314 -3.96 -10.38 21.24
N GLU A 315 -3.70 -10.58 22.53
CA GLU A 315 -2.35 -10.90 23.02
C GLU A 315 -1.86 -12.25 22.47
N THR A 316 -2.72 -13.27 22.49
CA THR A 316 -2.40 -14.59 21.91
C THR A 316 -2.03 -14.49 20.43
N MET A 317 -2.79 -13.69 19.67
CA MET A 317 -2.56 -13.50 18.25
C MET A 317 -1.25 -12.75 17.98
N VAL A 318 -1.00 -11.65 18.70
CA VAL A 318 0.23 -10.86 18.54
C VAL A 318 1.47 -11.67 18.91
N HIS A 319 1.45 -12.42 20.02
CA HIS A 319 2.57 -13.29 20.39
C HIS A 319 2.85 -14.38 19.36
N ARG A 320 1.81 -14.92 18.71
CA ARG A 320 1.98 -15.84 17.58
C ARG A 320 2.68 -15.15 16.40
N TRP A 321 2.32 -13.90 16.10
CA TRP A 321 2.97 -13.12 15.04
C TRP A 321 4.43 -12.80 15.35
N GLU A 322 4.75 -12.43 16.59
CA GLU A 322 6.12 -12.24 17.06
C GLU A 322 6.94 -13.53 16.88
N GLN A 323 6.35 -14.69 17.20
CA GLN A 323 7.00 -15.98 16.98
C GLN A 323 7.24 -16.27 15.49
N TYR A 324 6.34 -15.92 14.58
CA TYR A 324 6.59 -16.07 13.15
C TYR A 324 7.79 -15.27 12.67
N VAL A 325 7.98 -14.07 13.19
CA VAL A 325 9.17 -13.25 12.89
C VAL A 325 10.42 -13.92 13.43
N ALA A 326 10.38 -14.39 14.70
CA ALA A 326 11.51 -15.08 15.32
C ALA A 326 11.90 -16.38 14.58
N ASP A 327 10.92 -17.12 14.07
CA ASP A 327 11.11 -18.38 13.35
C ASP A 327 11.45 -18.19 11.85
N GLY A 328 11.39 -16.95 11.33
CA GLY A 328 11.57 -16.66 9.90
C GLY A 328 10.41 -17.11 9.00
N LYS A 329 9.26 -17.45 9.59
CA LYS A 329 8.00 -17.72 8.86
C LYS A 329 7.35 -16.44 8.35
N LEU A 330 7.55 -15.34 9.05
CA LEU A 330 7.23 -13.99 8.57
C LEU A 330 8.54 -13.21 8.43
N VAL A 331 8.85 -12.77 7.22
CA VAL A 331 10.03 -11.94 6.95
C VAL A 331 9.58 -10.52 6.64
N VAL A 332 10.00 -9.55 7.44
CA VAL A 332 9.77 -8.12 7.16
C VAL A 332 11.06 -7.53 6.61
N ARG A 333 11.00 -6.96 5.41
CA ARG A 333 12.17 -6.39 4.73
C ARG A 333 11.80 -5.17 3.91
N SER A 334 12.80 -4.49 3.38
CA SER A 334 12.64 -3.37 2.47
C SER A 334 13.72 -3.40 1.39
N HIS A 335 13.49 -2.63 0.33
CA HIS A 335 14.43 -2.47 -0.78
C HIS A 335 14.23 -1.07 -1.38
N ASP A 336 15.32 -0.37 -1.72
CA ASP A 336 15.25 1.03 -2.19
C ASP A 336 14.37 1.20 -3.44
N PHE A 337 14.29 0.17 -4.29
CA PHE A 337 13.43 0.17 -5.49
C PHE A 337 11.97 0.55 -5.19
N TRP A 338 11.41 0.12 -4.05
CA TRP A 338 10.04 0.46 -3.66
C TRP A 338 9.82 1.97 -3.49
N CYS A 339 10.90 2.69 -3.14
CA CYS A 339 10.95 4.12 -2.91
C CYS A 339 11.60 4.89 -4.08
N THR A 340 11.75 4.28 -5.27
CA THR A 340 12.14 5.00 -6.50
C THR A 340 10.94 5.65 -7.19
N GLY A 341 11.18 6.57 -8.11
CA GLY A 341 10.17 7.12 -9.02
C GLY A 341 9.84 6.25 -10.23
N LEU A 342 10.29 4.99 -10.25
CA LEU A 342 10.13 4.10 -11.40
C LEU A 342 8.87 3.24 -11.33
N SER A 343 8.34 2.92 -12.51
CA SER A 343 7.39 1.81 -12.70
C SER A 343 8.08 0.47 -12.45
N TYR A 344 7.29 -0.55 -12.08
CA TYR A 344 7.78 -1.92 -11.93
C TYR A 344 8.21 -2.56 -13.25
N TRP A 345 7.92 -1.95 -14.39
CA TRP A 345 8.53 -2.30 -15.67
C TRP A 345 10.08 -2.27 -15.63
N TYR A 346 10.65 -1.43 -14.75
CA TYR A 346 12.10 -1.27 -14.60
C TYR A 346 12.70 -2.12 -13.50
N MET A 347 11.92 -2.92 -12.77
CA MET A 347 12.43 -3.69 -11.63
C MET A 347 13.57 -4.61 -12.06
N GLU A 348 13.42 -5.29 -13.20
CA GLU A 348 14.45 -6.17 -13.72
C GLU A 348 15.76 -5.43 -14.05
N SER A 349 15.69 -4.23 -14.63
CA SER A 349 16.88 -3.49 -15.05
C SER A 349 17.53 -2.69 -13.92
N ASP A 350 16.73 -2.09 -13.02
CA ASP A 350 17.20 -1.17 -11.99
C ASP A 350 17.47 -1.85 -10.64
N ALA A 351 16.80 -2.98 -10.39
CA ALA A 351 16.93 -3.81 -9.20
C ALA A 351 16.88 -5.32 -9.56
N PRO A 352 17.84 -5.81 -10.39
CA PRO A 352 17.84 -7.21 -10.85
C PRO A 352 17.91 -8.22 -9.71
N ASP A 353 18.55 -7.86 -8.59
CA ASP A 353 18.61 -8.65 -7.37
C ASP A 353 17.21 -8.81 -6.75
N LEU A 354 16.46 -7.71 -6.57
CA LEU A 354 15.08 -7.75 -6.11
C LEU A 354 14.18 -8.54 -7.07
N PHE A 355 14.30 -8.31 -8.38
CA PHE A 355 13.49 -9.01 -9.38
C PHE A 355 13.72 -10.53 -9.32
N ASN A 356 14.98 -10.97 -9.24
CA ASN A 356 15.32 -12.39 -9.16
C ASN A 356 14.94 -13.02 -7.83
N GLU A 357 14.99 -12.25 -6.75
CA GLU A 357 14.55 -12.68 -5.44
C GLU A 357 13.03 -12.91 -5.45
N MET A 358 12.25 -11.92 -5.88
CA MET A 358 10.78 -11.98 -5.78
C MET A 358 10.18 -13.04 -6.71
N LYS A 359 10.88 -13.38 -7.79
CA LYS A 359 10.54 -14.49 -8.66
C LYS A 359 10.49 -15.84 -7.96
N GLN A 360 11.12 -15.98 -6.80
CA GLN A 360 11.07 -17.20 -6.00
C GLN A 360 9.76 -17.34 -5.21
N SER A 361 8.96 -16.28 -5.13
CA SER A 361 7.64 -16.32 -4.49
C SER A 361 6.65 -17.10 -5.34
N ASP A 362 5.72 -17.82 -4.70
CA ASP A 362 4.62 -18.48 -5.41
C ASP A 362 3.52 -17.49 -5.80
N VAL A 363 3.35 -16.43 -5.01
CA VAL A 363 2.30 -15.40 -5.16
C VAL A 363 2.83 -14.07 -4.62
N VAL A 364 2.71 -12.99 -5.39
CA VAL A 364 3.05 -11.63 -4.94
C VAL A 364 1.81 -10.74 -4.97
N LEU A 365 1.37 -10.33 -3.79
CA LEU A 365 0.23 -9.43 -3.56
C LEU A 365 0.71 -7.98 -3.50
N TYR A 366 0.36 -7.19 -4.50
CA TYR A 366 0.61 -5.75 -4.56
C TYR A 366 -0.59 -5.00 -3.98
N LYS A 367 -0.41 -4.40 -2.81
CA LYS A 367 -1.49 -3.71 -2.08
C LYS A 367 -1.64 -2.26 -2.54
N GLY A 368 -2.87 -1.78 -2.71
CA GLY A 368 -3.18 -0.37 -2.79
C GLY A 368 -2.85 0.32 -4.13
N ASP A 369 -3.11 1.62 -4.15
CA ASP A 369 -3.18 2.42 -5.38
C ASP A 369 -1.80 2.73 -5.97
N LEU A 370 -0.80 3.06 -5.15
CA LEU A 370 0.54 3.37 -5.65
C LEU A 370 1.20 2.15 -6.29
N ASN A 371 1.09 0.97 -5.67
CA ASN A 371 1.62 -0.26 -6.25
C ASN A 371 0.96 -0.57 -7.60
N TYR A 372 -0.35 -0.36 -7.72
CA TYR A 372 -1.05 -0.51 -9.00
C TYR A 372 -0.55 0.47 -10.05
N ARG A 373 -0.44 1.77 -9.72
CA ARG A 373 0.11 2.78 -10.62
C ARG A 373 1.52 2.43 -11.09
N LYS A 374 2.38 1.93 -10.19
CA LYS A 374 3.72 1.43 -10.56
C LYS A 374 3.67 0.19 -11.45
N LEU A 375 2.74 -0.73 -11.24
CA LEU A 375 2.52 -1.89 -12.13
C LEU A 375 2.14 -1.44 -13.54
N VAL A 376 1.14 -0.56 -13.67
CA VAL A 376 0.58 -0.12 -14.97
C VAL A 376 1.19 1.17 -15.52
N PHE A 377 2.38 1.53 -15.04
CA PHE A 377 3.17 2.69 -15.51
C PHE A 377 2.47 4.06 -15.40
N ASP A 378 1.45 4.21 -14.55
CA ASP A 378 0.75 5.48 -14.29
C ASP A 378 0.46 6.32 -15.56
N CYS A 379 -0.06 5.65 -16.60
CA CYS A 379 -0.36 6.28 -17.89
C CYS A 379 -1.76 5.91 -18.38
N ASP A 380 -2.27 6.68 -19.35
CA ASP A 380 -3.66 6.60 -19.83
C ASP A 380 -3.84 5.47 -20.86
N PHE A 381 -3.54 4.25 -20.44
CA PHE A 381 -3.93 3.05 -21.17
C PHE A 381 -5.46 3.08 -21.42
N PRO A 382 -5.94 2.61 -22.58
CA PRO A 382 -7.34 2.25 -22.74
C PRO A 382 -7.76 1.32 -21.60
N VAL A 383 -8.91 1.58 -20.98
CA VAL A 383 -9.34 0.84 -19.77
C VAL A 383 -9.59 -0.64 -20.03
N THR A 384 -9.75 -1.02 -21.29
CA THR A 384 -9.93 -2.40 -21.75
C THR A 384 -8.62 -3.08 -22.14
N THR A 385 -7.47 -2.41 -21.97
CA THR A 385 -6.14 -3.03 -22.14
C THR A 385 -6.00 -4.19 -21.15
N PRO A 386 -5.60 -5.40 -21.57
CA PRO A 386 -5.39 -6.51 -20.65
C PRO A 386 -4.33 -6.20 -19.59
N PHE A 387 -4.56 -6.60 -18.33
CA PHE A 387 -3.61 -6.40 -17.23
C PHE A 387 -2.20 -6.88 -17.57
N LYS A 388 -2.10 -8.06 -18.17
CA LYS A 388 -0.86 -8.67 -18.66
C LYS A 388 -0.06 -7.76 -19.61
N GLU A 389 -0.74 -6.99 -20.46
CA GLU A 389 -0.07 -6.03 -21.35
C GLU A 389 0.38 -4.80 -20.56
N ALA A 390 -0.48 -4.27 -19.69
CA ALA A 390 -0.24 -3.06 -18.93
C ALA A 390 0.92 -3.17 -17.92
N ILE A 391 1.18 -4.36 -17.37
CA ILE A 391 2.31 -4.57 -16.44
C ILE A 391 3.66 -4.74 -17.13
N GLY A 392 3.70 -4.79 -18.46
CA GLY A 392 4.92 -4.80 -19.25
C GLY A 392 5.57 -6.18 -19.39
N PRO A 393 6.46 -6.35 -20.38
CA PRO A 393 6.91 -7.67 -20.84
C PRO A 393 7.69 -8.47 -19.79
N SER A 394 8.53 -7.81 -18.99
CA SER A 394 9.32 -8.50 -17.96
C SER A 394 8.45 -8.95 -16.79
N MET A 395 7.58 -8.08 -16.26
CA MET A 395 6.65 -8.46 -15.19
C MET A 395 5.68 -9.54 -15.67
N ALA A 396 5.10 -9.37 -16.86
CA ALA A 396 4.11 -10.29 -17.41
C ALA A 396 4.61 -11.71 -17.69
N ASN A 397 5.82 -11.84 -18.25
CA ASN A 397 6.28 -13.10 -18.83
C ASN A 397 7.47 -13.72 -18.10
N ARG A 398 8.15 -12.95 -17.25
CA ARG A 398 9.38 -13.40 -16.56
C ARG A 398 9.28 -13.30 -15.05
N PHE A 399 8.25 -12.68 -14.51
CA PHE A 399 7.98 -12.64 -13.08
C PHE A 399 7.04 -13.77 -12.65
N THR A 400 6.82 -13.91 -11.34
CA THR A 400 5.89 -14.90 -10.77
C THR A 400 4.43 -14.41 -10.83
N ASN A 401 3.51 -15.13 -10.19
CA ASN A 401 2.07 -14.81 -10.15
C ASN A 401 1.85 -13.48 -9.41
N ILE A 402 1.36 -12.48 -10.14
CA ILE A 402 1.14 -11.11 -9.64
C ILE A 402 -0.34 -10.92 -9.38
N ILE A 403 -0.68 -10.39 -8.21
CA ILE A 403 -2.03 -9.96 -7.89
C ILE A 403 -1.99 -8.52 -7.44
N ALA A 404 -2.74 -7.65 -8.10
CA ALA A 404 -2.99 -6.31 -7.59
C ALA A 404 -4.30 -6.29 -6.80
N LEU A 405 -4.24 -5.85 -5.54
CA LEU A 405 -5.41 -5.61 -4.69
C LEU A 405 -5.56 -4.10 -4.48
N ARG A 406 -6.38 -3.46 -5.31
CA ARG A 406 -6.38 -2.01 -5.42
C ARG A 406 -7.76 -1.41 -5.28
N THR A 407 -7.95 -0.56 -4.28
CA THR A 407 -9.01 0.45 -4.29
C THR A 407 -8.63 1.59 -5.24
N ASN A 408 -9.55 2.00 -6.12
CA ASN A 408 -9.31 3.00 -7.17
C ASN A 408 -9.18 4.42 -6.59
N LYS A 409 -7.95 4.93 -6.49
CA LYS A 409 -7.62 6.28 -5.97
C LYS A 409 -6.81 7.11 -6.97
N ALA A 410 -6.78 6.71 -8.24
CA ALA A 410 -6.03 7.40 -9.31
C ALA A 410 -6.58 7.10 -10.71
N ASP A 411 -6.28 7.97 -11.67
CA ASP A 411 -6.76 7.87 -13.05
C ASP A 411 -6.52 6.53 -13.77
N PRO A 412 -5.36 5.84 -13.66
CA PRO A 412 -5.12 4.60 -14.40
C PRO A 412 -6.08 3.48 -13.95
N VAL A 413 -6.76 2.83 -14.89
CA VAL A 413 -7.50 1.58 -14.70
C VAL A 413 -7.37 0.79 -16.00
N VAL A 414 -7.10 -0.51 -15.91
CA VAL A 414 -7.03 -1.43 -17.05
C VAL A 414 -7.88 -2.68 -16.78
N GLY A 415 -7.88 -3.64 -17.70
CA GLY A 415 -8.50 -4.95 -17.52
C GLY A 415 -10.02 -4.99 -17.60
N LEU A 416 -10.70 -3.86 -17.84
CA LEU A 416 -12.16 -3.85 -18.00
C LEU A 416 -12.56 -4.62 -19.26
N THR A 417 -13.72 -5.27 -19.21
CA THR A 417 -14.41 -5.69 -20.43
C THR A 417 -15.12 -4.48 -21.05
N GLU A 418 -15.43 -4.53 -22.36
CA GLU A 418 -16.25 -3.49 -23.00
C GLU A 418 -17.64 -3.36 -22.35
N GLU A 419 -18.19 -4.47 -21.83
CA GLU A 419 -19.45 -4.49 -21.10
C GLU A 419 -19.33 -3.74 -19.75
N THR A 420 -18.32 -4.09 -18.95
CA THR A 420 -18.07 -3.44 -17.65
C THR A 420 -17.79 -1.94 -17.83
N LYS A 421 -17.00 -1.57 -18.85
CA LYS A 421 -16.73 -0.17 -19.20
C LYS A 421 -18.04 0.59 -19.48
N LYS A 422 -18.89 0.04 -20.34
CA LYS A 422 -20.17 0.66 -20.70
C LYS A 422 -21.10 0.78 -19.49
N ASP A 423 -21.17 -0.25 -18.65
CA ASP A 423 -21.95 -0.23 -17.41
C ASP A 423 -21.49 0.89 -16.48
N ILE A 424 -20.20 0.91 -16.11
CA ILE A 424 -19.69 1.86 -15.12
C ILE A 424 -19.78 3.31 -15.61
N GLU A 425 -19.49 3.57 -16.89
CA GLU A 425 -19.60 4.90 -17.51
C GLU A 425 -21.06 5.39 -17.58
N SER A 426 -22.05 4.49 -17.54
CA SER A 426 -23.48 4.86 -17.54
C SER A 426 -24.03 5.25 -16.16
N ARG A 427 -23.40 4.80 -15.07
CA ARG A 427 -23.93 4.93 -13.69
C ARG A 427 -23.04 5.70 -12.72
N ALA A 428 -21.79 5.98 -13.07
CA ALA A 428 -20.84 6.69 -12.22
C ALA A 428 -20.03 7.71 -13.01
N THR A 429 -19.70 8.83 -12.38
CA THR A 429 -18.80 9.81 -13.00
C THR A 429 -17.36 9.28 -13.06
N ARG A 430 -16.54 9.79 -13.98
CA ARG A 430 -15.10 9.46 -14.09
C ARG A 430 -14.39 9.55 -12.74
N GLN A 431 -14.66 10.60 -11.97
CA GLN A 431 -14.09 10.80 -10.63
C GLN A 431 -14.54 9.73 -9.64
N GLU A 432 -15.82 9.40 -9.64
CA GLU A 432 -16.39 8.45 -8.70
C GLU A 432 -15.77 7.05 -8.86
N TRP A 433 -15.60 6.54 -10.08
CA TRP A 433 -15.14 5.16 -10.25
C TRP A 433 -13.62 4.99 -10.40
N ARG A 434 -12.89 6.03 -10.83
CA ARG A 434 -11.43 5.96 -10.96
C ARG A 434 -10.66 6.40 -9.72
N PHE A 435 -11.13 7.41 -8.97
CA PHE A 435 -10.28 8.00 -7.92
C PHE A 435 -11.00 8.48 -6.66
N SER A 436 -12.20 7.96 -6.37
CA SER A 436 -12.88 8.23 -5.09
C SER A 436 -12.53 7.25 -3.96
N GLY A 437 -11.96 6.09 -4.28
CA GLY A 437 -11.81 4.96 -3.36
C GLY A 437 -13.08 4.11 -3.17
N LYS A 438 -14.19 4.39 -3.88
CA LYS A 438 -15.43 3.62 -3.79
C LYS A 438 -15.40 2.30 -4.57
N TYR A 439 -14.62 2.25 -5.65
CA TYR A 439 -14.49 1.09 -6.53
C TYR A 439 -13.10 0.49 -6.41
N ALA A 440 -12.95 -0.75 -6.86
CA ALA A 440 -11.69 -1.49 -6.79
C ALA A 440 -11.47 -2.35 -8.03
N VAL A 441 -10.25 -2.83 -8.17
CA VAL A 441 -9.87 -3.91 -9.09
C VAL A 441 -9.02 -4.94 -8.35
N VAL A 442 -9.25 -6.20 -8.68
CA VAL A 442 -8.44 -7.35 -8.31
C VAL A 442 -8.02 -8.02 -9.61
N GLU A 443 -6.75 -7.86 -9.98
CA GLU A 443 -6.24 -8.33 -11.27
C GLU A 443 -5.11 -9.34 -11.05
N TYR A 444 -5.19 -10.48 -11.74
CA TYR A 444 -4.22 -11.56 -11.65
C TYR A 444 -3.46 -11.70 -12.98
N ASN A 445 -2.13 -11.77 -12.91
CA ASN A 445 -1.28 -12.16 -14.04
C ASN A 445 -0.45 -13.40 -13.75
#